data_AF-A0A9P6PJ91-F1
#
_entry.id   AF-A0A9P6PJ91-F1
#
_cell.length_a   1.000
_cell.length_b   1.000
_cell.length_c   1.000
_cell.angle_alpha   90.00
_cell.angle_beta   90.00
_cell.angle_gamma   90.00
#
_symmetry.space_group_name_H-M   'P 1'
#
loop_
_entity.id
_entity.type
_entity.pdbx_description
1 polymer ?
#
loop_
_entity_poly.entity_id
_entity_poly.type
_entity_poly.pdbx_seq_one_letter_code
_entity_poly.pdbx_strand_id
1 'polypeptide(L)'
;MGQSCATYETGSTRQYRKGRTETTRTLSSESVAFCKAMEDPTVQPEEKVKRLRAATTAHSKYQRDAANGRGCDRHLMGLRLCLQPGESHDLFQEPVFAKSGAFLLSTSGLFAGDNFVGTGFGAMYPDGYGINYLAGGKTLKFGVESKFESKVTNTKAFGELLRQSLRDMRVAVEKTLPKDQQPKVESKL
;
A
#
# COMPACT_ATOMS: atom_id res chain seq x y z
N MET A 1 -19.55 0.16 5.59
CA MET A 1 -18.66 0.61 4.50
C MET A 1 -17.23 0.58 5.00
N GLY A 2 -16.27 0.20 4.17
CA GLY A 2 -14.84 0.23 4.52
C GLY A 2 -14.31 1.66 4.69
N GLN A 3 -13.23 1.83 5.46
CA GLN A 3 -12.56 3.10 5.67
C GLN A 3 -11.09 3.00 5.26
N SER A 4 -10.59 4.02 4.55
CA SER A 4 -9.18 4.13 4.21
C SER A 4 -8.36 4.70 5.38
N CYS A 5 -7.12 4.24 5.52
CA CYS A 5 -6.21 4.70 6.56
C CYS A 5 -4.85 5.14 5.97
N ALA A 6 -4.11 5.94 6.75
CA ALA A 6 -2.75 6.32 6.36
C ALA A 6 -1.90 5.06 6.20
N THR A 7 -1.25 4.94 5.04
CA THR A 7 -0.49 3.76 4.66
C THR A 7 0.94 4.16 4.32
N TYR A 8 1.89 3.51 4.98
CA TYR A 8 3.31 3.66 4.75
C TYR A 8 3.80 2.57 3.80
N GLU A 9 4.63 2.96 2.85
CA GLU A 9 5.48 2.05 2.10
C GLU A 9 6.91 2.60 2.04
N THR A 10 7.90 1.72 2.17
CA THR A 10 9.31 2.11 2.07
C THR A 10 9.67 2.59 0.66
N GLY A 11 10.05 3.86 0.53
CA GLY A 11 10.71 4.42 -0.66
C GLY A 11 12.23 4.48 -0.47
N SER A 12 13.01 3.77 -1.27
CA SER A 12 14.48 3.78 -1.17
C SER A 12 15.06 5.09 -1.70
N THR A 13 15.88 5.77 -0.90
CA THR A 13 16.61 6.99 -1.29
C THR A 13 18.10 6.73 -1.50
N ARG A 14 18.51 5.47 -1.70
CA ARG A 14 19.92 5.03 -1.80
C ARG A 14 20.74 5.67 -2.93
N GLN A 15 20.10 6.36 -3.87
CA GLN A 15 20.81 7.14 -4.88
C GLN A 15 21.50 8.39 -4.31
N TYR A 16 21.06 8.87 -3.15
CA TYR A 16 21.70 9.97 -2.44
C TYR A 16 22.78 9.45 -1.47
N ARG A 17 23.82 10.27 -1.25
CA ARG A 17 24.86 9.97 -0.25
C ARG A 17 24.23 9.83 1.13
N LYS A 18 24.49 8.69 1.81
CA LYS A 18 23.87 8.30 3.10
C LYS A 18 22.34 8.14 3.05
N GLY A 19 21.75 8.03 1.85
CA GLY A 19 20.32 7.81 1.67
C GLY A 19 19.85 6.53 2.36
N ARG A 20 18.75 6.64 3.11
CA ARG A 20 18.05 5.52 3.74
C ARG A 20 16.70 5.33 3.06
N THR A 21 15.65 5.93 3.62
CA THR A 21 14.28 5.80 3.13
C THR A 21 13.53 7.12 3.19
N GLU A 22 12.58 7.27 2.27
CA GLU A 22 11.45 8.19 2.31
C GLU A 22 10.15 7.35 2.44
N THR A 23 9.03 7.99 2.75
CA THR A 23 7.70 7.37 2.75
C THR A 23 7.04 7.50 1.38
N THR A 24 6.70 6.37 0.76
CA THR A 24 5.72 6.30 -0.32
C THR A 24 4.34 6.18 0.32
N ARG A 25 3.47 7.19 0.17
CA ARG A 25 2.10 7.15 0.67
C ARG A 25 1.20 6.49 -0.38
N THR A 26 0.76 5.25 -0.11
CA THR A 26 -0.02 4.48 -1.10
C THR A 26 -1.52 4.82 -1.09
N LEU A 27 -2.00 5.47 -0.03
CA LEU A 27 -3.34 6.05 0.00
C LEU A 27 -3.37 7.33 -0.83
N SER A 28 -4.18 7.33 -1.90
CA SER A 28 -4.37 8.46 -2.80
C SER A 28 -5.83 8.56 -3.24
N SER A 29 -6.20 9.67 -3.89
CA SER A 29 -7.51 9.82 -4.52
C SER A 29 -7.81 8.71 -5.53
N GLU A 30 -6.80 8.29 -6.30
CA GLU A 30 -6.92 7.27 -7.33
C GLU A 30 -7.10 5.88 -6.70
N SER A 31 -6.35 5.54 -5.64
CA SER A 31 -6.52 4.26 -4.96
C SER A 31 -7.89 4.15 -4.28
N VAL A 32 -8.39 5.23 -3.66
CA VAL A 32 -9.76 5.27 -3.12
C VAL A 32 -10.81 5.13 -4.22
N ALA A 33 -10.66 5.83 -5.35
CA ALA A 33 -11.57 5.75 -6.47
C ALA A 33 -11.60 4.35 -7.11
N PHE A 34 -10.45 3.67 -7.14
CA PHE A 34 -10.32 2.30 -7.58
C PHE A 34 -11.00 1.32 -6.63
N CYS A 35 -10.74 1.38 -5.32
CA CYS A 35 -11.38 0.51 -4.33
C CYS A 35 -12.92 0.63 -4.39
N LYS A 36 -13.45 1.85 -4.45
CA LYS A 36 -14.89 2.10 -4.58
C LYS A 36 -15.49 1.46 -5.84
N ALA A 37 -14.79 1.56 -6.97
CA ALA A 37 -15.25 0.96 -8.22
C ALA A 37 -15.19 -0.58 -8.19
N MET A 38 -14.23 -1.17 -7.47
CA MET A 38 -14.18 -2.62 -7.30
C MET A 38 -15.35 -3.13 -6.46
N GLU A 39 -15.72 -2.42 -5.39
CA GLU A 39 -16.83 -2.76 -4.49
C GLU A 39 -18.22 -2.55 -5.12
N ASP A 40 -18.33 -1.70 -6.14
CA ASP A 40 -19.60 -1.42 -6.81
C ASP A 40 -19.91 -2.49 -7.88
N PRO A 41 -21.02 -3.25 -7.75
CA PRO A 41 -21.41 -4.26 -8.73
C PRO A 41 -21.95 -3.67 -10.04
N THR A 42 -22.33 -2.39 -10.04
CA THR A 42 -22.89 -1.69 -11.21
C THR A 42 -21.81 -1.16 -12.16
N VAL A 43 -20.57 -1.04 -11.69
CA VAL A 43 -19.44 -0.55 -12.48
C VAL A 43 -18.92 -1.64 -13.41
N GLN A 44 -18.80 -1.31 -14.70
CA GLN A 44 -18.33 -2.24 -15.71
C GLN A 44 -16.83 -2.59 -15.57
N PRO A 45 -16.40 -3.81 -15.96
CA PRO A 45 -15.01 -4.24 -15.87
C PRO A 45 -14.01 -3.26 -16.48
N GLU A 46 -14.34 -2.63 -17.61
CA GLU A 46 -13.49 -1.67 -18.32
C GLU A 46 -13.19 -0.44 -17.46
N GLU A 47 -14.20 0.06 -16.76
CA GLU A 47 -14.05 1.22 -15.87
C GLU A 47 -13.29 0.82 -14.59
N LYS A 48 -13.49 -0.40 -14.06
CA LYS A 48 -12.67 -0.94 -12.95
C LYS A 48 -11.19 -1.01 -13.34
N VAL A 49 -10.88 -1.53 -14.53
CA VAL A 49 -9.51 -1.64 -15.05
C VAL A 49 -8.91 -0.27 -15.36
N LYS A 50 -9.69 0.68 -15.89
CA LYS A 50 -9.25 2.07 -16.08
C LYS A 50 -8.82 2.70 -14.75
N ARG A 51 -9.60 2.52 -13.68
CA ARG A 51 -9.29 3.03 -12.34
C ARG A 51 -8.11 2.31 -11.70
N LEU A 52 -7.99 1.00 -11.90
CA LEU A 52 -6.80 0.22 -11.52
C LEU A 52 -5.54 0.81 -12.16
N ARG A 53 -5.56 1.07 -13.47
CA ARG A 53 -4.43 1.70 -14.19
C ARG A 53 -4.11 3.09 -13.66
N ALA A 54 -5.13 3.90 -13.37
CA ALA A 54 -4.92 5.23 -12.78
C ALA A 54 -4.26 5.13 -11.39
N ALA A 55 -4.75 4.23 -10.53
CA ALA A 55 -4.20 4.01 -9.19
C ALA A 55 -2.75 3.51 -9.24
N THR A 56 -2.42 2.52 -10.09
CA THR A 56 -1.05 2.00 -10.21
C THR A 56 -0.10 3.00 -10.86
N THR A 57 -0.58 3.83 -11.79
CA THR A 57 0.19 4.92 -12.39
C THR A 57 0.53 5.99 -11.35
N ALA A 58 -0.45 6.42 -10.55
CA ALA A 58 -0.26 7.40 -9.48
C ALA A 58 0.71 6.86 -8.41
N HIS A 59 0.54 5.61 -7.98
CA HIS A 59 1.44 4.93 -7.05
C HIS A 59 2.87 4.86 -7.58
N SER A 60 3.06 4.40 -8.81
CA SER A 60 4.38 4.31 -9.45
C SER A 60 5.05 5.69 -9.58
N LYS A 61 4.26 6.73 -9.87
CA LYS A 61 4.76 8.11 -9.90
C LYS A 61 5.23 8.55 -8.52
N TYR A 62 4.40 8.35 -7.48
CA TYR A 62 4.75 8.76 -6.11
C TYR A 62 5.97 7.99 -5.60
N GLN A 63 6.06 6.70 -5.89
CA GLN A 63 7.23 5.88 -5.52
C GLN A 63 8.52 6.44 -6.15
N ARG A 64 8.49 6.83 -7.43
CA ARG A 64 9.62 7.49 -8.08
C ARG A 64 9.93 8.86 -7.46
N ASP A 65 8.91 9.66 -7.17
CA ASP A 65 9.09 10.97 -6.54
C ASP A 65 9.74 10.82 -5.14
N ALA A 66 9.25 9.89 -4.31
CA ALA A 66 9.83 9.57 -3.01
C ALA A 66 11.28 9.09 -3.11
N ALA A 67 11.59 8.19 -4.05
CA ALA A 67 12.96 7.73 -4.30
C ALA A 67 13.90 8.88 -4.70
N ASN A 68 13.38 9.86 -5.45
CA ASN A 68 14.05 11.11 -5.84
C ASN A 68 13.98 12.23 -4.78
N GLY A 69 13.71 11.89 -3.52
CA GLY A 69 13.71 12.86 -2.42
C GLY A 69 12.63 13.94 -2.53
N ARG A 70 11.58 13.70 -3.32
CA ARG A 70 10.43 14.60 -3.51
C ARG A 70 9.22 14.18 -2.69
N GLY A 71 9.41 13.24 -1.74
CA GLY A 71 8.40 12.93 -0.73
C GLY A 71 8.36 14.00 0.36
N CYS A 72 7.25 14.07 1.09
CA CYS A 72 7.06 15.08 2.13
C CYS A 72 7.52 14.62 3.53
N ASP A 73 7.50 13.32 3.83
CA ASP A 73 7.59 12.84 5.21
C ASP A 73 8.95 13.11 5.86
N ARG A 74 10.08 12.82 5.20
CA ARG A 74 11.40 13.15 5.79
C ARG A 74 11.65 14.65 5.82
N HIS A 75 11.09 15.41 4.87
CA HIS A 75 11.19 16.87 4.89
C HIS A 75 10.43 17.46 6.09
N LEU A 76 9.17 17.07 6.30
CA LEU A 76 8.35 17.50 7.44
C LEU A 76 8.96 17.05 8.78
N MET A 77 9.51 15.83 8.83
CA MET A 77 10.27 15.36 9.99
C MET A 77 11.50 16.25 10.24
N GLY A 78 12.27 16.59 9.21
CA GLY A 78 13.42 17.48 9.31
C GLY A 78 13.05 18.86 9.85
N LEU A 79 12.00 19.49 9.29
CA LEU A 79 11.49 20.78 9.78
C LEU A 79 11.10 20.70 11.26
N ARG A 80 10.42 19.63 11.67
CA ARG A 80 10.06 19.43 13.08
C ARG A 80 11.27 19.26 13.99
N LEU A 81 12.31 18.58 13.53
CA LEU A 81 13.55 18.36 14.30
C LEU A 81 14.43 19.62 14.36
N CYS A 82 14.24 20.59 13.47
CA CYS A 82 14.97 21.86 13.48
C CYS A 82 14.42 22.87 14.50
N LEU A 83 13.21 22.67 15.03
CA LEU A 83 12.61 23.53 16.03
C LEU A 83 13.49 23.61 17.29
N GLN A 84 13.77 24.82 17.75
CA GLN A 84 14.52 25.09 18.97
C GLN A 84 13.63 25.00 20.21
N PRO A 85 14.21 24.89 21.43
CA PRO A 85 13.44 24.95 22.66
C PRO A 85 12.57 26.21 22.74
N GLY A 86 11.26 26.03 22.91
CA GLY A 86 10.28 27.12 22.94
C GLY A 86 9.65 27.46 21.58
N GLU A 87 10.17 26.93 20.48
CA GLU A 87 9.56 27.08 19.15
C GLU A 87 8.45 26.04 18.94
N SER A 88 7.41 26.44 18.21
CA SER A 88 6.36 25.54 17.75
C SER A 88 5.79 26.03 16.42
N HIS A 89 5.11 25.14 15.71
CA HIS A 89 4.40 25.49 14.49
C HIS A 89 3.05 24.77 14.47
N ASP A 90 1.97 25.50 14.15
CA ASP A 90 0.59 25.02 14.24
C ASP A 90 0.37 23.72 13.46
N LEU A 91 0.93 23.62 12.25
CA LEU A 91 0.93 22.39 11.45
C LEU A 91 1.25 21.11 12.22
N PHE A 92 2.22 21.13 13.14
CA PHE A 92 2.63 19.92 13.89
C PHE A 92 1.71 19.61 15.08
N GLN A 93 0.85 20.55 15.45
CA GLN A 93 -0.16 20.40 16.51
C GLN A 93 -1.53 19.98 15.93
N GLU A 94 -1.73 20.19 14.62
CA GLU A 94 -2.97 19.85 13.93
C GLU A 94 -3.32 18.34 14.06
N PRO A 95 -4.57 17.99 14.45
CA PRO A 95 -5.00 16.59 14.52
C PRO A 95 -4.87 15.84 13.19
N VAL A 96 -5.02 16.54 12.06
CA VAL A 96 -4.86 15.95 10.73
C VAL A 96 -3.41 15.55 10.46
N PHE A 97 -2.43 16.32 10.94
CA PHE A 97 -1.01 15.98 10.80
C PHE A 97 -0.70 14.70 11.58
N ALA A 98 -1.14 14.63 12.85
CA ALA A 98 -1.00 13.43 13.68
C ALA A 98 -1.66 12.20 13.01
N LYS A 99 -2.89 12.34 12.52
CA LYS A 99 -3.60 11.27 11.80
C LYS A 99 -2.89 10.86 10.51
N SER A 100 -2.28 11.79 9.79
CA SER A 100 -1.54 11.50 8.55
C SER A 100 -0.27 10.69 8.79
N GLY A 101 0.33 10.78 9.99
CA GLY A 101 1.49 9.99 10.41
C GLY A 101 1.14 8.67 11.11
N ALA A 102 -0.14 8.43 11.40
CA ALA A 102 -0.62 7.21 12.03
C ALA A 102 -0.75 6.06 11.01
N PHE A 103 0.39 5.48 10.62
CA PHE A 103 0.46 4.43 9.61
C PHE A 103 -0.10 3.08 10.09
N LEU A 104 -1.43 2.97 10.13
CA LEU A 104 -2.14 1.74 10.50
C LEU A 104 -1.84 0.59 9.54
N LEU A 105 -1.48 0.88 8.29
CA LEU A 105 -0.87 -0.09 7.39
C LEU A 105 0.59 0.31 7.14
N SER A 106 1.52 -0.48 7.67
CA SER A 106 2.95 -0.32 7.43
C SER A 106 3.43 -1.42 6.50
N THR A 107 3.94 -1.04 5.33
CA THR A 107 4.26 -2.00 4.25
C THR A 107 5.69 -1.86 3.75
N SER A 108 6.26 -2.95 3.23
CA SER A 108 7.54 -2.90 2.52
C SER A 108 7.62 -3.98 1.45
N GLY A 109 7.83 -3.54 0.21
CA GLY A 109 8.22 -4.43 -0.88
C GLY A 109 9.68 -4.87 -0.72
N LEU A 110 9.92 -6.15 -0.98
CA LEU A 110 11.25 -6.75 -1.06
C LEU A 110 11.67 -6.89 -2.52
N PHE A 111 12.96 -7.11 -2.76
CA PHE A 111 13.46 -7.39 -4.10
C PHE A 111 12.76 -8.62 -4.69
N ALA A 112 12.39 -8.52 -5.97
CA ALA A 112 11.78 -9.63 -6.69
C ALA A 112 12.74 -10.84 -6.74
N GLY A 113 12.21 -12.05 -6.65
CA GLY A 113 12.99 -13.27 -6.69
C GLY A 113 12.27 -14.47 -6.06
N ASP A 114 12.73 -15.68 -6.32
CA ASP A 114 12.03 -16.88 -5.86
C ASP A 114 12.50 -17.37 -4.47
N ASN A 115 13.69 -16.94 -4.05
CA ASN A 115 14.31 -17.29 -2.78
C ASN A 115 13.75 -16.43 -1.64
N PHE A 116 12.87 -17.02 -0.83
CA PHE A 116 12.26 -16.36 0.33
C PHE A 116 12.74 -17.04 1.61
N VAL A 117 13.49 -16.32 2.45
CA VAL A 117 13.91 -16.80 3.77
C VAL A 117 13.56 -15.75 4.82
N GLY A 118 12.59 -16.07 5.68
CA GLY A 118 12.43 -15.47 7.02
C GLY A 118 12.36 -13.94 7.10
N THR A 119 11.43 -13.31 6.40
CA THR A 119 11.25 -11.85 6.43
C THR A 119 9.87 -11.48 6.95
N GLY A 120 9.84 -10.49 7.85
CA GLY A 120 8.66 -9.96 8.50
C GLY A 120 9.03 -8.82 9.43
N PHE A 121 8.05 -7.99 9.77
CA PHE A 121 8.16 -6.97 10.81
C PHE A 121 6.79 -6.81 11.47
N GLY A 122 6.79 -6.41 12.74
CA GLY A 122 5.54 -6.20 13.48
C GLY A 122 4.82 -4.91 13.08
N ALA A 123 3.51 -4.88 13.30
CA ALA A 123 2.68 -3.69 13.25
C ALA A 123 3.21 -2.67 14.26
N MET A 124 3.33 -1.42 13.80
CA MET A 124 3.74 -0.28 14.61
C MET A 124 2.66 0.13 15.61
N TYR A 125 1.39 -0.01 15.21
CA TYR A 125 0.23 0.36 16.02
C TYR A 125 -0.48 -0.89 16.54
N PRO A 126 -1.03 -0.88 17.76
CA PRO A 126 -1.82 -2.00 18.30
C PRO A 126 -2.98 -2.41 17.39
N ASP A 127 -3.61 -1.43 16.75
CA ASP A 127 -4.73 -1.57 15.82
C ASP A 127 -4.31 -1.53 14.34
N GLY A 128 -3.03 -1.74 14.05
CA GLY A 128 -2.47 -1.74 12.69
C GLY A 128 -2.01 -3.11 12.20
N TYR A 129 -1.42 -3.10 11.01
CA TYR A 129 -0.77 -4.24 10.37
C TYR A 129 0.65 -3.92 9.92
N GLY A 130 1.55 -4.90 10.07
CA GLY A 130 2.86 -4.93 9.42
C GLY A 130 2.83 -5.91 8.24
N ILE A 131 3.16 -5.44 7.04
CA ILE A 131 3.03 -6.23 5.80
C ILE A 131 4.28 -6.12 4.95
N ASN A 132 5.06 -7.20 4.87
CA ASN A 132 6.11 -7.33 3.87
C ASN A 132 5.63 -8.19 2.71
N TYR A 133 6.12 -7.91 1.52
CA TYR A 133 5.73 -8.68 0.34
C TYR A 133 6.86 -8.81 -0.66
N LEU A 134 6.79 -9.88 -1.44
CA LEU A 134 7.74 -10.20 -2.49
C LEU A 134 6.98 -10.71 -3.72
N ALA A 135 7.36 -10.20 -4.89
CA ALA A 135 6.89 -10.70 -6.18
C ALA A 135 7.93 -11.65 -6.78
N GLY A 136 7.60 -12.95 -6.84
CA GLY A 136 8.35 -13.95 -7.59
C GLY A 136 7.80 -14.11 -9.01
N GLY A 137 8.39 -15.01 -9.80
CA GLY A 137 7.99 -15.18 -11.21
C GLY A 137 6.55 -15.66 -11.41
N LYS A 138 6.04 -16.48 -10.48
CA LYS A 138 4.69 -17.07 -10.53
C LYS A 138 3.92 -16.95 -9.21
N THR A 139 4.54 -16.38 -8.18
CA THR A 139 3.97 -16.32 -6.83
C THR A 139 4.14 -14.95 -6.23
N LEU A 140 3.15 -14.50 -5.48
CA LEU A 140 3.25 -13.36 -4.58
C LEU A 140 3.28 -13.90 -3.16
N LYS A 141 4.31 -13.52 -2.39
CA LYS A 141 4.46 -13.91 -0.99
C LYS A 141 4.20 -12.69 -0.11
N PHE A 142 3.40 -12.86 0.93
CA PHE A 142 3.07 -11.82 1.90
C PHE A 142 3.35 -12.35 3.31
N GLY A 143 4.12 -11.59 4.10
CA GLY A 143 4.10 -11.72 5.55
C GLY A 143 3.14 -10.68 6.10
N VAL A 144 2.21 -11.09 6.95
CA VAL A 144 1.21 -10.22 7.57
C VAL A 144 1.27 -10.43 9.08
N GLU A 145 1.40 -9.33 9.82
CA GLU A 145 1.35 -9.32 11.27
C GLU A 145 0.29 -8.32 11.75
N SER A 146 -0.40 -8.68 12.83
CA SER A 146 -1.21 -7.80 13.66
C SER A 146 -1.14 -8.27 15.12
N LYS A 147 -1.57 -7.43 16.06
CA LYS A 147 -1.57 -7.79 17.49
C LYS A 147 -2.76 -8.68 17.83
N PHE A 148 -2.51 -9.75 18.60
CA PHE A 148 -3.55 -10.68 19.06
C PHE A 148 -4.62 -10.00 19.93
N GLU A 149 -4.21 -9.04 20.76
CA GLU A 149 -5.11 -8.31 21.68
C GLU A 149 -6.02 -7.29 20.96
N SER A 150 -5.74 -6.99 19.70
CA SER A 150 -6.52 -6.03 18.93
C SER A 150 -7.92 -6.56 18.65
N LYS A 151 -8.93 -5.74 18.92
CA LYS A 151 -10.34 -6.06 18.61
C LYS A 151 -10.72 -5.73 17.16
N VAL A 152 -9.85 -5.04 16.43
CA VAL A 152 -10.14 -4.48 15.09
C VAL A 152 -9.22 -5.02 14.01
N THR A 153 -8.18 -5.79 14.37
CA THR A 153 -7.29 -6.44 13.40
C THR A 153 -7.31 -7.95 13.53
N ASN A 154 -7.13 -8.64 12.39
CA ASN A 154 -7.10 -10.09 12.32
C ASN A 154 -6.25 -10.54 11.12
N THR A 155 -5.05 -11.04 11.40
CA THR A 155 -4.08 -11.50 10.39
C THR A 155 -4.69 -12.49 9.38
N LYS A 156 -5.47 -13.46 9.85
CA LYS A 156 -6.04 -14.51 8.98
C LYS A 156 -7.09 -13.94 8.04
N ALA A 157 -8.04 -13.18 8.58
CA ALA A 157 -9.09 -12.54 7.80
C ALA A 157 -8.50 -11.53 6.80
N PHE A 158 -7.51 -10.74 7.21
CA PHE A 158 -6.80 -9.84 6.30
C PHE A 158 -6.13 -10.60 5.15
N GLY A 159 -5.45 -11.72 5.45
CA GLY A 159 -4.84 -12.56 4.42
C GLY A 159 -5.85 -13.17 3.44
N GLU A 160 -7.05 -13.50 3.90
CA GLU A 160 -8.16 -13.95 3.05
C GLU A 160 -8.67 -12.83 2.13
N LEU A 161 -8.92 -11.64 2.68
CA LEU A 161 -9.33 -10.46 1.92
C LEU A 161 -8.28 -10.02 0.90
N LEU A 162 -7.00 -10.09 1.24
CA LEU A 162 -5.90 -9.78 0.33
C LEU A 162 -5.89 -10.75 -0.86
N ARG A 163 -6.03 -12.05 -0.60
CA ARG A 163 -6.13 -13.08 -1.65
C ARG A 163 -7.36 -12.86 -2.53
N GLN A 164 -8.50 -12.53 -1.93
CA GLN A 164 -9.72 -12.23 -2.68
C GLN A 164 -9.54 -11.00 -3.57
N SER A 165 -9.00 -9.90 -3.02
CA SER A 165 -8.73 -8.67 -3.78
C SER A 165 -7.83 -8.91 -5.00
N LEU A 166 -6.77 -9.71 -4.84
CA LEU A 166 -5.89 -10.09 -5.96
C LEU A 166 -6.63 -10.90 -7.04
N ARG A 167 -7.52 -11.81 -6.64
CA ARG A 167 -8.35 -12.60 -7.58
C ARG A 167 -9.37 -11.72 -8.28
N ASP A 168 -10.02 -10.81 -7.57
CA ASP A 168 -11.02 -9.90 -8.15
C ASP A 168 -10.38 -8.96 -9.17
N MET A 169 -9.19 -8.44 -8.87
CA MET A 169 -8.40 -7.65 -9.83
C MET A 169 -8.05 -8.47 -11.08
N ARG A 170 -7.62 -9.72 -10.89
CA ARG A 170 -7.33 -10.64 -12.01
C ARG A 170 -8.57 -10.83 -12.89
N VAL A 171 -9.72 -11.14 -12.30
CA VAL A 171 -10.99 -11.34 -13.02
C VAL A 171 -11.40 -10.08 -13.78
N ALA A 172 -11.28 -8.90 -13.15
CA ALA A 172 -11.59 -7.63 -13.80
C ALA A 172 -10.70 -7.40 -15.03
N VAL A 173 -9.40 -7.66 -14.92
CA VAL A 173 -8.45 -7.52 -16.04
C VAL A 173 -8.74 -8.54 -17.14
N GLU A 174 -8.92 -9.81 -16.81
CA GLU A 174 -9.18 -10.89 -17.77
C GLU A 174 -10.46 -10.63 -18.58
N LYS A 175 -11.51 -10.07 -17.96
CA LYS A 175 -12.75 -9.71 -18.66
C LYS A 175 -12.55 -8.64 -19.75
N THR A 176 -11.51 -7.81 -19.63
CA THR A 176 -11.19 -6.77 -20.62
C THR A 176 -10.24 -7.23 -21.72
N LEU A 177 -9.74 -8.47 -21.66
CA LEU A 177 -8.87 -9.02 -22.70
C LEU A 177 -9.68 -9.40 -23.95
N PRO A 178 -9.06 -9.32 -25.15
CA PRO A 178 -9.62 -9.91 -26.36
C PRO A 178 -10.02 -11.38 -26.15
N LYS A 179 -11.11 -11.84 -26.78
CA LYS A 179 -11.66 -13.19 -26.55
C LYS A 179 -10.66 -14.32 -26.81
N ASP A 180 -9.74 -14.12 -27.74
CA ASP A 180 -8.65 -15.04 -28.10
C ASP A 180 -7.53 -15.12 -27.03
N GLN A 181 -7.48 -14.15 -26.11
CA GLN A 181 -6.48 -14.04 -25.04
C GLN A 181 -7.08 -14.24 -23.65
N GLN A 182 -8.40 -14.43 -23.54
CA GLN A 182 -9.04 -14.77 -22.29
C GLN A 182 -8.61 -16.18 -21.85
N PRO A 183 -8.22 -16.38 -20.58
CA PRO A 183 -7.89 -17.71 -20.11
C PRO A 183 -9.11 -18.62 -20.31
N LYS A 184 -8.87 -19.80 -20.88
CA LYS A 184 -9.90 -20.85 -20.93
C LYS A 184 -10.34 -21.08 -19.49
N VAL A 185 -11.64 -20.93 -19.23
CA VAL A 185 -12.21 -21.22 -17.91
C VAL A 185 -11.88 -22.68 -17.61
N GLU A 186 -10.86 -22.92 -16.80
CA GLU A 186 -10.68 -24.23 -16.17
C GLU A 186 -11.83 -24.35 -15.17
N SER A 187 -12.90 -25.01 -15.61
CA SER A 187 -13.84 -25.67 -14.71
C SER A 187 -13.01 -26.57 -13.81
N LYS A 188 -12.81 -26.15 -12.56
CA LYS A 188 -12.38 -27.04 -11.49
C LYS A 188 -13.51 -27.11 -10.48
N LEU A 189 -14.02 -28.34 -10.37
CA LEU A 189 -14.87 -28.93 -9.35
C LEU A 189 -14.61 -28.38 -7.95
#